data_AF-A0A661MLZ4-F1
#
_entry.id   AF-A0A661MLZ4-F1
#
_cell.length_a   1.000
_cell.length_b   1.000
_cell.length_c   1.000
_cell.angle_alpha   90.00
_cell.angle_beta   90.00
_cell.angle_gamma   90.00
#
_symmetry.space_group_name_H-M   'P 1'
#
loop_
_entity.id
_entity.type
_entity.pdbx_description
1 polymer ?
#
loop_
_entity_poly.entity_id
_entity_poly.type
_entity_poly.pdbx_seq_one_letter_code
_entity_poly.pdbx_strand_id
1 'polypeptide(L)'
;MATRADIEAWLVGQEPGEPLPQGLPVVRGIPVNGHRFLLPFNVEGVGPLGGQLWLDDDNIALIVELPWRVSDFGDEIRLFEVLMELNKGYGFGRFALEDNGTILYIVDQPTGRPDREYFDYFGIIFLLGLAQTVISRAAQRLQGLRGQGPF
;
A
#
# COMPACT_ATOMS: atom_id res chain seq x y z
N MET A 1 -9.10 3.19 32.51
CA MET A 1 -9.71 2.65 31.26
C MET A 1 -9.07 3.49 30.18
N ALA A 2 -8.28 2.90 29.27
CA ALA A 2 -7.58 3.71 28.27
C ALA A 2 -8.56 4.62 27.54
N THR A 3 -8.20 5.90 27.48
CA THR A 3 -9.03 6.88 26.81
C THR A 3 -8.89 6.72 25.30
N ARG A 4 -9.85 7.24 24.55
CA ARG A 4 -9.76 7.32 23.09
C ARG A 4 -8.46 8.02 22.64
N ALA A 5 -8.01 9.02 23.39
CA ALA A 5 -6.79 9.77 23.11
C ALA A 5 -5.53 8.91 23.29
N ASP A 6 -5.51 7.97 24.24
CA ASP A 6 -4.37 7.07 24.44
C ASP A 6 -4.26 6.03 23.31
N ILE A 7 -5.39 5.55 22.80
CA ILE A 7 -5.44 4.66 21.63
C ILE A 7 -4.94 5.42 20.40
N GLU A 8 -5.40 6.66 20.20
CA GLU A 8 -4.97 7.51 19.08
C GLU A 8 -3.48 7.90 19.17
N ALA A 9 -2.96 8.16 20.38
CA ALA A 9 -1.54 8.44 20.61
C ALA A 9 -0.65 7.23 20.27
N TRP A 10 -1.05 6.03 20.70
CA TRP A 10 -0.35 4.79 20.36
C TRP A 10 -0.30 4.55 18.85
N LEU A 11 -1.40 4.82 18.12
CA LEU A 11 -1.47 4.66 16.67
C LEU A 11 -0.51 5.56 15.88
N VAL A 12 -0.04 6.67 16.46
CA VAL A 12 0.92 7.60 15.84
C VAL A 12 2.33 7.49 16.43
N GLY A 13 2.62 6.41 17.17
CA GLY A 13 3.94 6.14 17.75
C GLY A 13 4.28 7.00 18.97
N GLN A 14 3.28 7.63 19.60
CA GLN A 14 3.45 8.31 20.88
C GLN A 14 3.22 7.34 22.04
N GLU A 15 3.94 7.55 23.13
CA GLU A 15 3.82 6.72 24.34
C GLU A 15 2.49 7.07 25.04
N PRO A 16 1.54 6.12 25.17
CA PRO A 16 0.25 6.40 25.78
C PRO A 16 0.41 6.74 27.27
N GLY A 17 -0.43 7.64 27.78
CA GLY A 17 -0.35 8.09 29.18
C GLY A 17 -0.78 7.02 30.19
N GLU A 18 -1.57 6.04 29.75
CA GLU A 18 -1.95 4.87 30.54
C GLU A 18 -1.55 3.57 29.83
N PRO A 19 -1.15 2.51 30.59
CA PRO A 19 -0.94 1.18 30.02
C PRO A 19 -2.24 0.67 29.39
N LEU A 20 -2.12 0.10 28.18
CA LEU A 20 -3.27 -0.43 27.44
C LEU A 20 -4.00 -1.50 28.28
N PRO A 21 -5.34 -1.46 28.37
CA PRO A 21 -6.12 -2.43 29.14
C PRO A 21 -5.87 -3.86 28.64
N GLN A 22 -5.60 -4.78 29.56
CA GLN A 22 -5.63 -6.20 29.25
C GLN A 22 -7.05 -6.57 28.82
N GLY A 23 -7.19 -7.15 27.63
CA GLY A 23 -8.50 -7.52 27.09
C GLY A 23 -9.22 -6.41 26.32
N LEU A 24 -8.51 -5.36 25.86
CA LEU A 24 -8.96 -4.68 24.63
C LEU A 24 -9.30 -5.77 23.60
N PRO A 25 -10.42 -5.65 22.86
CA PRO A 25 -10.72 -6.63 21.82
C PRO A 25 -9.47 -6.70 20.95
N VAL A 26 -8.77 -7.84 21.03
CA VAL A 26 -7.80 -8.21 20.01
C VAL A 26 -8.69 -8.27 18.80
N VAL A 27 -8.63 -7.23 17.98
CA VAL A 27 -9.28 -7.21 16.69
C VAL A 27 -8.63 -8.37 15.97
N ARG A 28 -9.29 -9.54 16.00
CA ARG A 28 -8.68 -10.82 15.61
C ARG A 28 -8.37 -10.88 14.12
N GLY A 29 -8.57 -9.80 13.37
CA GLY A 29 -8.08 -9.71 12.01
C GLY A 29 -8.75 -10.69 11.04
N ILE A 30 -8.06 -10.92 9.93
CA ILE A 30 -8.39 -11.92 8.91
C ILE A 30 -7.49 -13.14 9.13
N PRO A 31 -8.00 -14.38 9.03
CA PRO A 31 -7.17 -15.57 9.12
C PRO A 31 -6.04 -15.58 8.09
N VAL A 32 -4.81 -15.86 8.54
CA VAL A 32 -3.62 -16.07 7.70
C VAL A 32 -3.62 -17.52 7.27
N ASN A 33 -4.55 -17.87 6.39
CA ASN A 33 -4.45 -19.06 5.55
C ASN A 33 -4.18 -18.53 4.15
N GLY A 34 -3.34 -19.19 3.33
CA GLY A 34 -2.88 -18.71 2.02
C GLY A 34 -3.99 -18.20 1.08
N HIS A 35 -4.45 -16.99 1.32
CA HIS A 35 -5.66 -16.40 0.76
C HIS A 35 -5.28 -15.09 0.10
N ARG A 36 -5.99 -14.81 -0.99
CA ARG A 36 -5.89 -13.55 -1.72
C ARG A 36 -7.23 -12.84 -1.58
N PHE A 37 -7.21 -11.65 -0.99
CA PHE A 37 -8.39 -10.80 -0.86
C PHE A 37 -8.29 -9.66 -1.85
N LEU A 38 -9.38 -9.39 -2.57
CA LEU A 38 -9.48 -8.18 -3.37
C LEU A 38 -10.10 -7.08 -2.51
N LEU A 39 -9.35 -6.01 -2.27
CA LEU A 39 -9.75 -4.88 -1.44
C LEU A 39 -9.97 -3.64 -2.33
N PRO A 40 -11.22 -3.16 -2.48
CA PRO A 40 -11.49 -1.94 -3.22
C PRO A 40 -11.08 -0.71 -2.41
N PHE A 41 -10.47 0.28 -3.05
CA PHE A 41 -10.15 1.57 -2.45
C PHE A 41 -10.08 2.67 -3.49
N ASN A 42 -10.33 3.92 -3.09
CA ASN A 42 -10.24 5.07 -3.99
C ASN A 42 -8.89 5.76 -3.86
N VAL A 43 -8.31 6.16 -4.99
CA VAL A 43 -7.07 6.95 -5.04
C VAL A 43 -7.33 8.29 -5.71
N GLU A 44 -6.92 9.37 -5.03
CA GLU A 44 -7.02 10.73 -5.58
C GLU A 44 -6.23 10.85 -6.90
N GLY A 45 -6.83 11.49 -7.90
CA GLY A 45 -6.23 11.66 -9.23
C GLY A 45 -6.23 10.40 -10.11
N VAL A 46 -6.72 9.26 -9.62
CA VAL A 46 -6.78 7.99 -10.38
C VAL A 46 -8.19 7.42 -10.43
N GLY A 47 -8.89 7.34 -9.28
CA GLY A 47 -10.21 6.74 -9.16
C GLY A 47 -10.23 5.44 -8.35
N PRO A 48 -11.28 4.60 -8.49
CA PRO A 48 -11.40 3.34 -7.77
C PRO A 48 -10.39 2.31 -8.30
N LEU A 49 -9.65 1.67 -7.38
CA LEU A 49 -8.71 0.59 -7.63
C LEU A 49 -9.02 -0.63 -6.77
N GLY A 50 -8.48 -1.79 -7.16
CA GLY A 50 -8.48 -3.01 -6.37
C GLY A 50 -7.05 -3.38 -5.96
N GLY A 51 -6.84 -3.62 -4.67
CA GLY A 51 -5.59 -4.16 -4.14
C GLY A 51 -5.76 -5.64 -3.79
N GLN A 52 -4.92 -6.50 -4.35
CA GLN A 52 -4.84 -7.90 -3.95
C GLN A 52 -3.96 -8.00 -2.70
N LEU A 53 -4.60 -8.22 -1.55
CA LEU A 53 -3.90 -8.55 -0.32
C LEU A 53 -3.55 -10.03 -0.33
N TRP A 54 -2.25 -10.32 -0.34
CA TRP A 54 -1.70 -11.66 -0.17
C TRP A 54 -1.25 -11.82 1.27
N LEU A 55 -1.83 -12.81 1.95
CA LEU A 55 -1.48 -13.20 3.31
C LEU A 55 -0.97 -14.65 3.28
N ASP A 56 0.28 -14.86 3.68
CA ASP A 56 0.83 -16.17 4.03
C ASP A 56 1.64 -16.09 5.34
N ASP A 57 2.12 -17.23 5.83
CA ASP A 57 2.79 -17.35 7.14
C ASP A 57 4.05 -16.47 7.27
N ASP A 58 4.71 -16.19 6.15
CA ASP A 58 6.01 -15.51 6.11
C ASP A 58 5.96 -14.14 5.41
N ASN A 59 4.86 -13.84 4.72
CA ASN A 59 4.76 -12.70 3.81
C ASN A 59 3.36 -12.09 3.79
N ILE A 60 3.36 -10.76 3.85
CA ILE A 60 2.15 -9.93 3.71
C ILE A 60 2.45 -8.86 2.69
N ALA A 61 1.69 -8.86 1.61
CA ALA A 61 1.86 -7.90 0.53
C ALA A 61 0.50 -7.41 0.02
N LEU A 62 0.41 -6.11 -0.25
CA LEU A 62 -0.69 -5.54 -1.02
C LEU A 62 -0.18 -5.24 -2.43
N ILE A 63 -0.72 -5.92 -3.43
CA ILE A 63 -0.38 -5.74 -4.84
C ILE A 63 -1.52 -4.99 -5.51
N VAL A 64 -1.22 -3.85 -6.11
CA VAL A 64 -2.20 -2.99 -6.80
C VAL A 64 -1.83 -2.92 -8.26
N GLU A 65 -2.73 -3.38 -9.13
CA GLU A 65 -2.62 -3.15 -10.57
C GLU A 65 -3.06 -1.72 -10.88
N LEU A 66 -2.19 -0.94 -11.52
CA LEU A 66 -2.48 0.44 -11.87
C LEU A 66 -3.10 0.51 -13.26
N PRO A 67 -3.97 1.51 -13.54
CA PRO A 67 -4.63 1.64 -14.83
C PRO A 67 -3.69 2.25 -15.90
N TRP A 68 -2.39 2.03 -15.75
CA TRP A 68 -1.32 2.62 -16.54
C TRP A 68 -0.48 1.51 -17.15
N ARG A 69 -0.16 1.66 -18.43
CA ARG A 69 0.80 0.82 -19.15
C ARG A 69 2.01 1.63 -19.55
N VAL A 70 3.16 0.99 -19.66
CA VAL A 70 4.38 1.61 -20.19
C VAL A 70 4.12 2.31 -21.53
N SER A 71 3.34 1.67 -22.42
CA SER A 71 2.95 2.21 -23.72
C SER A 71 2.10 3.49 -23.67
N ASP A 72 1.51 3.82 -22.52
CA ASP A 72 0.73 5.06 -22.35
C ASP A 72 1.66 6.30 -22.27
N PHE A 73 2.96 6.06 -22.07
CA PHE A 73 3.99 7.08 -21.92
C PHE A 73 4.91 6.99 -23.14
N GLY A 74 5.07 8.10 -23.87
CA GLY A 74 5.90 8.12 -25.08
C GLY A 74 7.42 8.11 -24.82
N ASP A 75 7.83 8.29 -23.56
CA ASP A 75 9.23 8.22 -23.12
C ASP A 75 9.38 7.21 -21.97
N GLU A 76 9.71 5.97 -22.33
CA GLU A 76 9.87 4.85 -21.39
C GLU A 76 11.03 5.07 -20.42
N ILE A 77 12.14 5.67 -20.88
CA ILE A 77 13.30 5.95 -20.04
C ILE A 77 12.89 6.92 -18.94
N ARG A 78 12.21 8.00 -19.31
CA ARG A 78 11.75 8.99 -18.34
C ARG A 78 10.71 8.43 -17.38
N LEU A 79 9.81 7.56 -17.86
CA LEU A 79 8.90 6.81 -16.99
C LEU A 79 9.68 6.02 -15.93
N PHE A 80 10.66 5.21 -16.33
CA PHE A 80 11.43 4.39 -15.40
C PHE A 80 12.24 5.22 -14.41
N GLU A 81 12.80 6.36 -14.83
CA GLU A 81 13.47 7.30 -13.91
C GLU A 81 12.51 7.78 -12.81
N VAL A 82 11.29 8.18 -13.16
CA VAL A 82 10.29 8.63 -12.19
C VAL A 82 9.88 7.51 -11.25
N LEU A 83 9.61 6.31 -11.77
CA LEU A 83 9.24 5.15 -10.95
C LEU A 83 10.38 4.75 -9.99
N MET A 84 11.63 4.77 -10.46
CA MET A 84 12.80 4.48 -9.63
C MET A 84 13.03 5.54 -8.56
N GLU A 85 12.83 6.82 -8.86
CA GLU A 85 12.95 7.89 -7.88
C GLU A 85 11.90 7.75 -6.77
N LEU A 86 10.66 7.42 -7.15
CA LEU A 86 9.59 7.14 -6.20
C LEU A 86 9.94 5.92 -5.32
N ASN A 87 10.45 4.83 -5.90
CA ASN A 87 10.89 3.65 -5.14
C ASN A 87 12.00 3.99 -4.13
N LYS A 88 12.95 4.86 -4.49
CA LYS A 88 14.00 5.32 -3.55
C LYS A 88 13.43 6.16 -2.41
N GLY A 89 12.35 6.90 -2.66
CA GLY A 89 11.70 7.76 -1.66
C GLY A 89 10.87 7.00 -0.62
N TYR A 90 10.40 5.79 -0.94
CA TYR A 90 9.49 5.02 -0.08
C TYR A 90 10.06 3.63 0.23
N GLY A 91 10.54 3.43 1.47
CA GLY A 91 11.16 2.16 1.89
C GLY A 91 10.19 1.01 2.19
N PHE A 92 8.90 1.17 1.93
CA PHE A 92 7.83 0.23 2.29
C PHE A 92 7.03 -0.27 1.07
N GLY A 93 7.43 0.12 -0.14
CA GLY A 93 6.76 -0.32 -1.34
C GLY A 93 7.56 -0.03 -2.60
N ARG A 94 7.14 -0.63 -3.71
CA ARG A 94 7.83 -0.52 -4.99
C ARG A 94 6.85 -0.57 -6.15
N PHE A 95 7.14 0.24 -7.16
CA PHE A 95 6.60 0.07 -8.50
C PHE A 95 7.32 -1.10 -9.18
N ALA A 96 6.54 -1.95 -9.85
CA ALA A 96 7.01 -3.08 -10.64
C ALA A 96 6.26 -3.12 -11.97
N LEU A 97 6.67 -4.02 -12.87
CA LEU A 97 6.07 -4.20 -14.18
C LEU A 97 5.70 -5.66 -14.37
N GLU A 98 4.54 -5.90 -14.98
CA GLU A 98 4.23 -7.18 -15.59
C GLU A 98 4.79 -7.27 -17.02
N ASP A 99 4.92 -8.49 -17.54
CA ASP A 99 5.42 -8.78 -18.90
C ASP A 99 4.59 -8.09 -20.00
N ASN A 100 3.32 -7.81 -19.72
CA ASN A 100 2.40 -7.12 -20.62
C ASN A 100 2.54 -5.58 -20.60
N GLY A 101 3.49 -5.05 -19.81
CA GLY A 101 3.73 -3.61 -19.66
C GLY A 101 2.80 -2.91 -18.68
N THR A 102 1.93 -3.63 -17.95
CA THR A 102 1.12 -3.07 -16.87
C THR A 102 1.99 -2.69 -15.68
N ILE A 103 1.74 -1.51 -15.11
CA ILE A 103 2.46 -1.03 -13.93
C ILE A 103 1.74 -1.53 -12.68
N LEU A 104 2.52 -2.11 -11.76
CA LEU A 104 2.06 -2.53 -10.43
C LEU A 104 2.64 -1.61 -9.37
N TYR A 105 1.91 -1.43 -8.26
CA TYR A 105 2.47 -0.95 -7.01
C TYR A 105 2.31 -2.01 -5.93
N ILE A 106 3.42 -2.38 -5.29
CA ILE A 106 3.50 -3.41 -4.27
C ILE A 106 3.86 -2.73 -2.96
N VAL A 107 3.07 -2.92 -1.92
CA VAL A 107 3.42 -2.57 -0.54
C VAL A 107 3.82 -3.86 0.16
N ASP A 108 5.10 -4.01 0.46
CA ASP A 108 5.60 -5.11 1.29
C ASP A 108 5.49 -4.70 2.76
N GLN A 109 5.24 -5.67 3.63
CA GLN A 109 4.95 -5.39 5.03
C GLN A 109 6.00 -4.50 5.71
N PRO A 110 5.64 -3.27 6.15
CA PRO A 110 6.59 -2.38 6.80
C PRO A 110 6.85 -2.72 8.27
N THR A 111 5.88 -3.33 8.97
CA THR A 111 6.00 -3.76 10.38
C THR A 111 4.92 -4.78 10.78
N GLY A 112 5.27 -5.68 11.70
CA GLY A 112 4.35 -6.53 12.48
C GLY A 112 4.12 -7.94 11.92
N ARG A 113 4.88 -8.95 12.38
CA ARG A 113 4.59 -10.34 11.99
C ARG A 113 3.12 -10.69 12.32
N PRO A 114 2.40 -11.39 11.44
CA PRO A 114 1.11 -11.95 11.80
C PRO A 114 1.30 -12.81 13.06
N ASP A 115 0.28 -12.88 13.94
CA ASP A 115 0.34 -13.76 15.12
C ASP A 115 0.12 -15.23 14.73
N ARG A 116 0.77 -15.65 13.62
CA ARG A 116 0.68 -16.92 12.89
C ARG A 116 -0.71 -17.35 12.42
N GLU A 117 -1.78 -16.91 13.07
CA GLU A 117 -3.15 -17.32 12.82
C GLU A 117 -3.97 -16.18 12.20
N TYR A 118 -3.59 -14.91 12.47
CA TYR A 118 -4.39 -13.75 12.08
C TYR A 118 -3.56 -12.52 11.69
N PHE A 119 -4.10 -11.72 10.76
CA PHE A 119 -3.59 -10.40 10.36
C PHE A 119 -4.60 -9.28 10.68
N ASP A 120 -4.17 -8.28 11.44
CA ASP A 120 -5.03 -7.22 11.96
C ASP A 120 -5.61 -6.30 10.87
N TYR A 121 -6.88 -5.91 11.03
CA TYR A 121 -7.57 -5.00 10.13
C TYR A 121 -6.93 -3.60 10.08
N PHE A 122 -6.28 -3.14 11.16
CA PHE A 122 -5.53 -1.87 11.10
C PHE A 122 -4.30 -1.98 10.22
N GLY A 123 -3.64 -3.15 10.17
CA GLY A 123 -2.58 -3.44 9.21
C GLY A 123 -3.07 -3.31 7.77
N ILE A 124 -4.28 -3.80 7.47
CA ILE A 124 -4.91 -3.65 6.16
C ILE A 124 -5.16 -2.18 5.82
N ILE A 125 -5.76 -1.42 6.74
CA ILE A 125 -6.02 0.02 6.56
C ILE A 125 -4.71 0.77 6.32
N PHE A 126 -3.65 0.42 7.05
CA PHE A 126 -2.33 1.02 6.90
C PHE A 126 -1.73 0.74 5.51
N LEU A 127 -1.74 -0.51 5.05
CA LEU A 127 -1.26 -0.88 3.70
C LEU A 127 -2.03 -0.12 2.60
N LEU A 128 -3.36 -0.04 2.72
CA LEU A 128 -4.20 0.72 1.79
C LEU A 128 -3.85 2.22 1.79
N GLY A 129 -3.64 2.82 2.97
CA GLY A 129 -3.26 4.24 3.10
C GLY A 129 -1.87 4.56 2.54
N LEU A 130 -0.91 3.66 2.72
CA LEU A 130 0.42 3.76 2.10
C LEU A 130 0.31 3.68 0.57
N ALA A 131 -0.47 2.75 0.04
CA ALA A 131 -0.73 2.64 -1.39
C ALA A 131 -1.40 3.90 -1.96
N GLN A 132 -2.47 4.40 -1.31
CA GLN A 132 -3.14 5.63 -1.72
C GLN A 132 -2.19 6.81 -1.82
N THR A 133 -1.32 6.99 -0.82
CA THR A 133 -0.39 8.12 -0.75
C THR A 133 0.62 8.08 -1.89
N VAL A 134 1.25 6.93 -2.13
CA VAL A 134 2.31 6.82 -3.13
C VAL A 134 1.74 6.80 -4.55
N ILE A 135 0.62 6.10 -4.79
CA ILE A 135 -0.03 6.06 -6.10
C ILE A 135 -0.54 7.45 -6.49
N SER A 136 -1.14 8.22 -5.56
CA SER A 136 -1.58 9.59 -5.84
C SER A 136 -0.41 10.49 -6.27
N ARG A 137 0.73 10.41 -5.57
CA ARG A 137 1.95 11.14 -5.95
C ARG A 137 2.51 10.71 -7.29
N ALA A 138 2.49 9.40 -7.58
CA ALA A 138 2.88 8.90 -8.89
C ALA A 138 1.98 9.46 -9.99
N ALA A 139 0.66 9.48 -9.78
CA ALA A 139 -0.30 10.02 -10.74
C ALA A 139 0.02 11.48 -11.09
N GLN A 140 0.29 12.31 -10.07
CA GLN A 140 0.65 13.71 -10.25
C GLN A 140 1.94 13.88 -11.07
N ARG A 141 2.96 13.07 -10.82
CA ARG A 141 4.25 13.15 -11.53
C ARG A 141 4.16 12.62 -12.96
N LEU A 142 3.40 11.55 -13.16
CA LEU A 142 3.27 10.88 -14.45
C LEU A 142 2.29 11.58 -15.40
N GLN A 143 1.40 12.44 -14.90
CA GLN A 143 0.48 13.23 -15.73
C GLN A 143 1.23 14.06 -16.78
N GLY A 144 2.42 14.58 -16.46
CA GLY A 144 3.25 15.35 -17.39
C GLY A 144 3.91 14.52 -18.51
N LEU A 145 3.94 13.18 -18.38
CA LEU A 145 4.56 12.27 -19.35
C LEU A 145 3.55 11.63 -20.30
N ARG A 146 2.25 11.70 -19.97
CA ARG A 146 1.18 11.14 -20.81
C ARG A 146 0.99 11.97 -22.08
N GLY A 147 0.95 11.29 -23.23
CA GLY A 147 0.60 11.92 -24.51
C GLY A 147 1.71 12.73 -25.18
N GLN A 148 2.95 12.70 -24.68
CA GLN A 148 4.10 13.17 -25.44
C GLN A 148 4.52 12.09 -26.45
N GLY A 149 3.81 12.01 -27.58
CA GLY A 149 4.19 11.12 -28.68
C GLY A 149 5.53 11.52 -29.33
N PRO A 150 6.19 10.62 -30.08
CA PRO A 150 7.45 10.93 -30.74
C PRO A 150 7.24 12.01 -31.80
N PHE A 151 8.22 12.91 -31.89
CA PHE A 151 8.37 13.91 -32.96
C PHE A 151 8.22 13.31 -34.36
#